data_AF-A0A6A6YXC0-F1
#
_entry.id   AF-A0A6A6YXC0-F1
#
_cell.length_a   1.000
_cell.length_b   1.000
_cell.length_c   1.000
_cell.angle_alpha   90.00
_cell.angle_beta   90.00
_cell.angle_gamma   90.00
#
_symmetry.space_group_name_H-M   'P 1'
#
loop_
_entity.id
_entity.type
_entity.pdbx_description
1 polymer ?
#
loop_
_entity_poly.entity_id
_entity_poly.type
_entity_poly.pdbx_seq_one_letter_code
_entity_poly.pdbx_strand_id
1 'polypeptide(L)'
;MDYTLRCNSLKCRTQLNDRAVVTTCSHVFCIRCSDSLGLSSSAGIARTCPACSTQLSNPDDAVVAQLNPTEDYKTSILSGLSPNIIMECASRGLAFYSYQTSQEIVYQEYLAKTLTENYGNLSQQMDKLILEANSEIKTLQEKLQGYNPVQRCC
;
A
#
# COMPACT_ATOMS: atom_id res chain seq x y z
N MET A 1 -8.57 9.16 -16.48
CA MET A 1 -8.47 9.49 -15.05
C MET A 1 -7.04 9.15 -14.67
N ASP A 2 -6.24 10.15 -14.34
CA ASP A 2 -4.80 9.95 -14.15
C ASP A 2 -4.53 9.19 -12.85
N TYR A 3 -3.55 8.30 -12.89
CA TYR A 3 -3.15 7.50 -11.74
C TYR A 3 -2.58 8.40 -10.63
N THR A 4 -3.20 8.36 -9.45
CA THR A 4 -2.74 9.13 -8.28
C THR A 4 -1.61 8.39 -7.57
N LEU A 5 -0.44 9.02 -7.48
CA LEU A 5 0.71 8.46 -6.77
C LEU A 5 0.39 8.22 -5.28
N ARG A 6 0.92 7.12 -4.75
CA ARG A 6 0.82 6.75 -3.33
C ARG A 6 2.21 6.60 -2.73
N CYS A 7 2.35 6.97 -1.46
CA CYS A 7 3.60 6.77 -0.72
C CYS A 7 4.07 5.31 -0.82
N ASN A 8 5.33 5.08 -1.17
CA ASN A 8 5.89 3.72 -1.27
C ASN A 8 6.28 3.11 0.08
N SER A 9 6.09 3.82 1.20
CA SER A 9 6.09 3.18 2.51
C SER A 9 4.82 2.33 2.65
N LEU A 10 4.99 1.01 2.74
CA LEU A 10 3.91 0.02 2.83
C LEU A 10 2.97 0.23 4.03
N LYS A 11 3.47 0.82 5.11
CA LYS A 11 2.66 1.16 6.30
C LYS A 11 1.85 2.45 6.12
N CYS A 12 2.21 3.30 5.16
CA CYS A 12 1.60 4.61 4.97
C CYS A 12 0.62 4.63 3.80
N ARG A 13 1.10 4.37 2.57
CA ARG A 13 0.30 4.29 1.33
C ARG A 13 -0.67 5.46 1.06
N THR A 14 -0.48 6.60 1.74
CA THR A 14 -1.28 7.81 1.54
C THR A 14 -1.14 8.30 0.12
N GLN A 15 -2.21 8.87 -0.43
CA GLN A 15 -2.16 9.57 -1.71
C GLN A 15 -1.27 10.81 -1.60
N LEU A 16 -0.58 11.12 -2.70
CA LEU A 16 0.37 12.23 -2.81
C LEU A 16 -0.21 13.26 -3.78
N ASN A 17 -0.49 14.47 -3.27
CA ASN A 17 -1.27 15.46 -4.03
C ASN A 17 -0.54 16.79 -4.25
N ASP A 18 0.49 17.12 -3.50
CA ASP A 18 1.13 18.45 -3.60
C ASP A 18 2.65 18.30 -3.68
N ARG A 19 3.26 17.84 -2.58
CA ARG A 19 4.71 17.63 -2.49
C ARG A 19 5.03 16.21 -2.05
N ALA A 20 6.08 15.66 -2.64
CA ALA A 20 6.61 14.35 -2.29
C ALA A 20 8.11 14.31 -2.52
N VAL A 21 8.81 13.38 -1.87
CA VAL A 21 10.21 13.10 -2.18
C VAL A 21 10.27 11.99 -3.22
N VAL A 22 10.84 12.29 -4.38
CA VAL A 22 11.04 11.36 -5.50
C VAL A 22 12.51 10.97 -5.55
N THR A 23 12.79 9.69 -5.81
CA THR A 23 14.15 9.15 -5.89
C THR A 23 14.51 8.73 -7.31
N THR A 24 15.81 8.68 -7.62
CA THR A 24 16.34 8.20 -8.91
C THR A 24 16.12 6.70 -9.13
N CYS A 25 15.87 5.93 -8.07
CA CYS A 25 15.45 4.53 -8.14
C CYS A 25 13.93 4.35 -8.31
N SER A 26 13.25 5.36 -8.83
CA SER A 26 11.81 5.36 -9.16
C SER A 26 10.86 5.19 -7.97
N HIS A 27 11.26 5.53 -6.75
CA HIS A 27 10.39 5.51 -5.58
C HIS A 27 9.93 6.91 -5.16
N VAL A 28 8.79 7.00 -4.50
CA VAL A 28 8.18 8.24 -4.04
C VAL A 28 7.58 8.11 -2.64
N PHE A 29 7.83 9.10 -1.80
CA PHE A 29 7.43 9.11 -0.40
C PHE A 29 6.74 10.43 -0.04
N CYS A 30 5.76 10.38 0.86
CA CYS A 30 5.25 11.61 1.47
C CYS A 30 6.34 12.25 2.34
N ILE A 31 6.27 13.56 2.56
CA ILE A 31 7.28 14.31 3.33
C ILE A 31 7.51 13.68 4.71
N ARG A 32 6.44 13.35 5.44
CA ARG A 32 6.53 12.71 6.76
C ARG A 32 7.31 11.40 6.73
N CYS A 33 7.03 10.52 5.75
CA CYS A 33 7.76 9.27 5.62
C CYS A 33 9.23 9.52 5.24
N SER A 34 9.49 10.47 4.35
CA SER A 34 10.85 10.84 3.96
C SER A 34 11.67 11.28 5.17
N ASP A 35 11.11 12.13 6.03
CA ASP A 35 11.77 12.63 7.23
C ASP A 35 12.01 11.49 8.23
N SER A 36 10.97 10.70 8.52
CA SER A 36 11.05 9.60 9.50
C SER A 36 11.98 8.45 9.09
N LEU A 37 12.13 8.22 7.79
CA LEU A 37 12.93 7.13 7.23
C LEU A 37 14.33 7.58 6.80
N GLY A 38 14.72 8.83 7.12
CA GLY A 38 16.06 9.34 6.89
C GLY A 38 16.39 9.69 5.44
N LEU A 39 15.40 9.82 4.56
CA LEU A 39 15.57 10.27 3.17
C LEU A 39 15.81 11.79 3.07
N SER A 40 15.28 12.56 4.03
CA SER A 40 15.39 14.03 4.05
C SER A 40 16.71 14.57 4.60
N SER A 41 17.54 13.71 5.19
CA SER A 41 18.78 14.14 5.83
C SER A 41 19.86 14.43 4.77
N SER A 42 20.26 15.69 4.67
CA SER A 42 21.40 16.15 3.86
C SER A 42 22.74 16.09 4.62
N ALA A 43 22.73 15.64 5.88
CA ALA A 43 23.84 15.76 6.83
C ALA A 43 24.92 14.66 6.69
N GLY A 44 25.41 14.43 5.46
CA GLY A 44 26.60 13.60 5.22
C GLY A 44 26.45 12.09 5.46
N ILE A 45 25.25 11.62 5.79
CA ILE A 45 24.93 10.19 5.90
C ILE A 45 24.40 9.72 4.55
N ALA A 46 24.95 8.64 4.02
CA ALA A 46 24.48 8.01 2.79
C ALA A 46 22.99 7.67 2.91
N ARG A 47 22.15 8.33 2.11
CA ARG A 47 20.71 8.05 2.09
C ARG A 47 20.49 6.67 1.50
N THR A 48 19.57 5.90 2.08
CA THR A 48 19.18 4.59 1.56
C THR A 48 17.70 4.60 1.26
N CYS A 49 17.30 4.17 0.05
CA CYS A 49 15.90 4.09 -0.31
C CYS A 49 15.16 3.10 0.62
N PRO A 50 14.12 3.52 1.36
CA PRO A 50 13.39 2.65 2.28
C PRO A 50 12.61 1.53 1.61
N ALA A 51 12.39 1.60 0.30
CA ALA A 51 11.61 0.61 -0.45
C ALA A 51 12.48 -0.46 -1.12
N CYS A 52 13.62 -0.08 -1.69
CA CYS A 52 14.48 -1.00 -2.45
C CYS A 52 15.93 -1.09 -1.94
N SER A 53 16.27 -0.39 -0.86
CA SER A 53 17.61 -0.37 -0.25
C SER A 53 18.74 0.16 -1.14
N THR A 54 18.44 0.77 -2.29
CA THR A 54 19.43 1.44 -3.13
C THR A 54 20.08 2.60 -2.36
N GLN A 55 21.41 2.71 -2.44
CA GLN A 55 22.15 3.85 -1.90
C GLN A 55 21.96 5.08 -2.81
N LEU A 56 21.65 6.21 -2.19
CA LEU A 56 21.30 7.49 -2.83
C LEU A 56 22.34 8.53 -2.42
N SER A 57 23.55 8.36 -2.96
CA SER A 57 24.76 9.08 -2.54
C SER A 57 24.84 10.50 -3.11
N ASN A 58 24.18 10.77 -4.25
CA ASN A 58 24.21 12.10 -4.88
C ASN A 58 23.09 12.98 -4.31
N PRO A 59 23.27 14.30 -4.22
CA PRO A 59 22.23 15.23 -3.76
C PRO A 59 20.90 15.09 -4.53
N ASP A 60 20.98 14.85 -5.83
CA ASP A 60 19.80 14.73 -6.72
C ASP A 60 19.13 13.34 -6.67
N ASP A 61 19.71 12.37 -5.95
CA ASP A 61 19.14 11.01 -5.87
C ASP A 61 17.83 10.95 -5.07
N ALA A 62 17.53 11.96 -4.26
CA ALA A 62 16.24 12.15 -3.62
C ALA A 62 15.95 13.64 -3.44
N VAL A 63 14.89 14.11 -4.08
CA VAL A 63 14.51 15.53 -4.14
C VAL A 63 13.04 15.72 -3.84
N VAL A 64 12.69 16.87 -3.25
CA VAL A 64 11.29 17.27 -3.08
C VAL A 64 10.74 17.74 -4.42
N ALA A 65 9.78 17.00 -4.96
CA ALA A 65 9.07 17.31 -6.18
C ALA A 65 7.74 18.01 -5.89
N GLN A 66 7.41 19.01 -6.71
CA GLN A 66 6.07 19.57 -6.82
C GLN A 66 5.28 18.71 -7.81
N LEU A 67 4.27 18.01 -7.33
CA LEU A 67 3.48 17.06 -8.15
C LEU A 67 2.49 17.77 -9.07
N ASN A 68 2.03 18.95 -8.64
CA ASN A 68 1.12 19.81 -9.41
C ASN A 68 1.73 21.22 -9.52
N PRO A 69 2.72 21.41 -10.42
CA PRO A 69 3.31 22.73 -10.65
C PRO A 69 2.36 23.65 -11.43
N THR A 70 2.50 24.97 -11.26
CA THR A 70 1.78 25.97 -12.06
C THR A 70 2.23 25.95 -13.53
N GLU A 71 1.40 26.45 -14.44
CA GLU A 71 1.77 26.56 -15.87
C GLU A 71 3.03 27.41 -16.07
N ASP A 72 3.14 28.54 -15.36
CA ASP A 72 4.32 29.39 -15.42
C ASP A 72 5.59 28.67 -14.94
N TYR A 73 5.48 27.82 -13.92
CA TYR A 73 6.62 27.02 -13.45
C TYR A 73 7.02 25.96 -14.48
N LYS A 74 6.05 25.27 -15.10
CA LYS A 74 6.32 24.32 -16.21
C LYS A 74 7.04 25.01 -17.36
N THR A 75 6.58 26.19 -17.77
CA THR A 75 7.27 26.98 -18.81
C THR A 75 8.67 27.38 -18.36
N SER A 76 8.85 27.82 -17.12
CA SER A 76 10.13 28.28 -16.60
C SER A 76 11.19 27.19 -16.55
N ILE A 77 10.85 25.98 -16.12
CA ILE A 77 11.82 24.86 -16.04
C ILE A 77 12.17 24.25 -17.40
N LEU A 78 11.29 24.41 -18.40
CA LEU A 78 11.53 23.89 -19.76
C LEU A 78 12.21 24.93 -20.66
N SER A 79 11.96 26.22 -20.43
CA SER A 79 12.53 27.32 -21.22
C SER A 79 14.04 27.39 -21.03
N GLY A 80 14.79 27.19 -22.13
CA GLY A 80 16.26 27.16 -22.12
C GLY A 80 16.87 25.75 -22.22
N LEU A 81 16.05 24.69 -22.11
CA LEU A 81 16.48 23.33 -22.38
C LEU A 81 16.41 23.01 -23.88
N SER A 82 17.34 22.18 -24.36
CA SER A 82 17.28 21.69 -25.74
C SER A 82 16.13 20.68 -25.92
N PRO A 83 15.57 20.53 -27.14
CA PRO A 83 14.55 19.53 -27.39
C PRO A 83 14.95 18.11 -26.96
N ASN A 84 16.23 17.75 -27.09
CA ASN A 84 16.71 16.44 -26.65
C ASN A 84 16.58 16.24 -25.13
N ILE A 85 17.01 17.24 -24.33
CA ILE A 85 16.90 17.18 -22.87
C ILE A 85 15.44 17.09 -22.44
N ILE A 86 14.55 17.88 -23.07
CA ILE A 86 13.12 17.87 -22.79
C ILE A 86 12.54 16.47 -23.02
N MET A 87 12.87 15.83 -24.15
CA MET A 87 12.41 14.49 -24.47
C MET A 87 12.96 13.43 -23.52
N GLU A 88 14.22 13.56 -23.08
CA GLU A 88 14.80 12.68 -22.05
C GLU A 88 14.08 12.81 -20.70
N CYS A 89 13.78 14.03 -20.25
CA CYS A 89 13.01 14.27 -19.03
C CYS A 89 11.61 13.66 -19.13
N ALA A 90 10.92 13.86 -20.26
CA ALA A 90 9.60 13.29 -20.50
C ALA A 90 9.63 11.75 -20.48
N SER A 91 10.60 11.14 -21.17
CA SER A 91 10.78 9.68 -21.21
C SER A 91 11.00 9.10 -19.81
N ARG A 92 11.88 9.72 -19.00
CA ARG A 92 12.13 9.31 -17.61
C ARG A 92 10.89 9.48 -16.73
N GLY A 93 10.15 10.57 -16.89
CA GLY A 93 8.88 10.81 -16.19
C GLY A 93 7.82 9.75 -16.51
N LEU A 94 7.68 9.39 -17.78
CA LEU A 94 6.76 8.32 -18.21
C LEU A 94 7.18 6.95 -17.66
N ALA A 95 8.47 6.62 -17.70
CA ALA A 95 9.00 5.38 -17.12
C ALA A 95 8.73 5.31 -15.61
N PHE A 96 8.88 6.43 -14.90
CA PHE A 96 8.54 6.52 -13.47
C PHE A 96 7.05 6.20 -13.22
N TYR A 97 6.13 6.80 -13.97
CA TYR A 97 4.70 6.52 -13.81
C TYR A 97 4.33 5.08 -14.20
N SER A 98 4.95 4.53 -15.24
CA SER A 98 4.77 3.12 -15.62
C SER A 98 5.21 2.17 -14.50
N TYR A 99 6.37 2.44 -13.88
CA TYR A 99 6.85 1.70 -12.73
C TYR A 99 5.88 1.79 -11.55
N GLN A 100 5.46 3.00 -11.17
CA GLN A 100 4.55 3.22 -10.04
C GLN A 100 3.19 2.55 -10.26
N THR A 101 2.67 2.57 -11.49
CA THR A 101 1.40 1.90 -11.84
C THR A 101 1.53 0.38 -11.75
N SER A 102 2.62 -0.18 -12.27
CA SER A 102 2.88 -1.62 -12.20
C SER A 102 3.01 -2.11 -10.76
N GLN A 103 3.72 -1.36 -9.92
CA GLN A 103 3.85 -1.66 -8.48
C GLN A 103 2.49 -1.59 -7.76
N GLU A 104 1.61 -0.66 -8.13
CA GLU A 104 0.26 -0.60 -7.56
C GLU A 104 -0.58 -1.81 -7.92
N ILE A 105 -0.54 -2.25 -9.19
CA ILE A 105 -1.28 -3.42 -9.65
C ILE A 105 -0.89 -4.64 -8.81
N VAL A 106 0.41 -4.92 -8.68
CA VAL A 106 0.92 -6.03 -7.87
C VAL A 106 0.50 -5.91 -6.41
N TYR A 107 0.52 -4.70 -5.84
CA TYR A 107 0.08 -4.46 -4.46
C TYR A 107 -1.42 -4.76 -4.28
N GLN A 108 -2.27 -4.31 -5.20
CA GLN A 108 -3.71 -4.54 -5.14
C GLN A 108 -4.05 -6.02 -5.36
N GLU A 109 -3.35 -6.72 -6.26
CA GLU A 109 -3.49 -8.17 -6.44
C GLU A 109 -3.16 -8.94 -5.16
N TYR A 110 -2.07 -8.57 -4.48
CA TYR A 110 -1.71 -9.16 -3.19
C TYR A 110 -2.81 -8.94 -2.14
N LEU A 111 -3.31 -7.70 -2.00
CA LEU A 111 -4.38 -7.41 -1.06
C LEU A 111 -5.67 -8.19 -1.36
N ALA A 112 -6.06 -8.27 -2.63
CA ALA A 112 -7.24 -9.01 -3.06
C ALA A 112 -7.12 -10.49 -2.73
N LYS A 113 -5.94 -11.08 -2.97
CA LYS A 113 -5.66 -12.48 -2.62
C LYS A 113 -5.75 -12.71 -1.11
N THR A 114 -5.07 -11.89 -0.31
CA THR A 114 -5.10 -12.01 1.16
C THR A 114 -6.51 -11.82 1.72
N LEU A 115 -7.28 -10.87 1.17
CA LEU A 115 -8.67 -10.67 1.58
C LEU A 115 -9.54 -11.88 1.26
N THR A 116 -9.36 -12.48 0.08
CA THR A 116 -10.09 -13.68 -0.35
C THR A 116 -9.77 -14.88 0.54
N GLU A 117 -8.50 -15.09 0.87
CA GLU A 117 -8.06 -16.15 1.78
C GLU A 117 -8.66 -15.96 3.19
N ASN A 118 -8.61 -14.74 3.72
CA ASN A 118 -9.19 -14.42 5.03
C ASN A 118 -10.71 -14.62 5.05
N TYR A 119 -11.41 -14.22 4.00
CA TYR A 119 -12.85 -14.46 3.85
C TYR A 119 -13.17 -15.96 3.81
N GLY A 120 -12.41 -16.74 3.05
CA GLY A 120 -12.55 -18.20 2.99
C GLY A 120 -12.34 -18.85 4.35
N ASN A 121 -11.28 -18.47 5.07
CA ASN A 121 -11.01 -18.97 6.42
C ASN A 121 -12.13 -18.62 7.40
N LEU A 122 -12.62 -17.38 7.35
CA LEU A 122 -13.71 -16.93 8.23
C LEU A 122 -15.02 -17.67 7.92
N SER A 123 -15.33 -17.89 6.64
CA SER A 123 -16.50 -18.67 6.22
C SER A 123 -16.44 -20.10 6.75
N GLN A 124 -15.29 -20.77 6.61
CA GLN A 124 -15.10 -22.13 7.12
C GLN A 124 -15.23 -22.19 8.65
N GLN A 125 -14.72 -21.18 9.37
CA GLN A 125 -14.90 -21.08 10.82
C GLN A 125 -16.37 -20.94 11.19
N MET A 126 -17.15 -20.14 10.44
CA MET A 126 -18.59 -20.02 10.66
C MET A 126 -19.33 -21.34 10.42
N ASP A 127 -19.05 -22.04 9.32
CA ASP A 127 -19.66 -23.33 9.02
C ASP A 127 -19.38 -24.36 10.12
N LYS A 128 -18.14 -24.38 10.62
CA LYS A 128 -17.75 -25.25 11.73
C LYS A 128 -18.53 -24.92 13.02
N LEU A 129 -18.64 -23.64 13.38
CA LEU A 129 -19.41 -23.22 14.56
C LEU A 129 -20.90 -23.58 14.45
N ILE A 130 -21.49 -23.46 13.25
CA ILE A 130 -22.88 -23.86 13.00
C ILE A 130 -23.05 -25.36 13.20
N LEU A 131 -22.14 -26.17 12.67
CA LEU A 131 -22.17 -27.63 12.84
C LEU A 131 -22.03 -28.04 14.31
N GLU A 132 -21.07 -27.43 15.02
CA GLU A 132 -20.85 -27.66 16.46
C GLU A 132 -22.09 -27.29 17.27
N ALA A 133 -22.66 -26.09 17.07
CA ALA A 133 -23.87 -25.65 17.76
C ALA A 133 -25.07 -26.57 17.48
N ASN A 134 -25.27 -26.98 16.22
CA ASN A 134 -26.35 -27.91 15.86
C ASN A 134 -26.17 -29.29 16.54
N SER A 135 -24.92 -29.77 16.64
CA SER A 135 -24.63 -31.04 17.33
C SER A 135 -24.90 -30.96 18.83
N GLU A 136 -24.59 -29.82 19.46
CA GLU A 136 -24.86 -29.59 20.88
C GLU A 136 -26.36 -29.45 21.15
N ILE A 137 -27.09 -28.71 20.32
CA ILE A 137 -28.55 -28.61 20.39
C ILE A 137 -29.19 -30.00 20.33
N LYS A 138 -28.76 -30.84 19.37
CA LYS A 138 -29.26 -32.21 19.24
C LYS A 138 -29.00 -33.03 20.50
N THR A 139 -27.77 -32.95 21.03
CA THR A 139 -27.38 -33.65 22.27
C THR A 139 -28.22 -33.20 23.47
N LEU A 140 -28.49 -31.90 23.60
CA LEU A 140 -29.32 -31.36 24.66
C LEU A 140 -30.79 -31.76 24.52
N GLN A 141 -31.33 -31.77 23.29
CA GLN A 141 -32.68 -32.25 23.00
C GLN A 141 -32.85 -33.73 23.36
N GLU A 142 -31.87 -34.58 23.00
CA GLU A 142 -31.87 -36.00 23.36
C GLU A 142 -31.85 -36.19 24.88
N LYS A 143 -31.04 -35.41 25.62
CA LYS A 143 -31.04 -35.43 27.09
C LYS A 143 -32.38 -35.00 27.69
N LEU A 144 -33.02 -33.96 27.14
CA LEU A 144 -34.35 -33.51 27.59
C LEU A 144 -35.44 -34.55 27.33
N GLN A 145 -35.41 -35.22 26.18
CA GLN A 145 -36.36 -36.30 25.86
C GLN A 145 -36.12 -37.56 26.70
N GLY A 146 -34.86 -37.87 27.00
CA GLY A 146 -34.51 -38.95 27.94
C GLY A 146 -34.87 -38.62 29.39
N TYR A 147 -35.00 -37.33 29.73
CA TYR A 147 -35.51 -36.85 31.01
C TYR A 147 -37.04 -36.92 31.03
N ASN A 148 -37.60 -38.13 31.02
CA ASN A 148 -38.95 -38.32 31.55
C ASN A 148 -38.86 -38.15 33.08
N PRO A 149 -39.59 -37.22 33.72
CA PRO A 149 -39.78 -37.24 35.15
C PRO A 149 -40.71 -38.42 35.49
N VAL A 150 -40.17 -39.63 35.41
CA VAL A 150 -40.80 -40.90 35.80
C VAL A 150 -41.02 -40.88 37.31
N GLN A 151 -42.20 -41.32 37.76
CA GLN A 151 -42.43 -41.84 39.10
C GLN A 151 -41.74 -41.13 40.28
N ARG A 152 -42.32 -40.02 40.74
CA ARG A 152 -42.26 -39.64 42.17
C ARG A 152 -43.66 -39.39 42.72
N CYS A 153 -44.43 -40.46 42.90
CA CYS A 153 -45.21 -40.65 44.12
C CYS A 153 -45.69 -42.10 44.19
N CYS A 154 -45.54 -42.64 45.40
CA CYS A 154 -46.05 -43.92 45.86
C CYS A 154 -47.57 -44.02 45.76
#